data_AF-A0A9W8RQ26-F1
#
_entry.id   AF-A0A9W8RQ26-F1
#
_cell.length_a   1.000
_cell.length_b   1.000
_cell.length_c   1.000
_cell.angle_alpha   90.00
_cell.angle_beta   90.00
_cell.angle_gamma   90.00
#
_symmetry.space_group_name_H-M   'P 1'
#
loop_
_entity.id
_entity.type
_entity.pdbx_description
1 polymer ?
#
loop_
_entity_poly.entity_id
_entity_poly.type
_entity_poly.pdbx_seq_one_letter_code
_entity_poly.pdbx_strand_id
1 'polypeptide(L)'
;MKHLIVVGACYLDTILKNVLEQLLADHDAIQLHLVSPLPSASSSATRRVVSSFGSQSNIDFSHCIYREVSTEAASSYIIRSEESGSRTLVNYNDLPEMTEEEFGNIARSFEPDQETWWHFEVGSMSGHRFCLETLD
;
A
#
# COMPACT_ATOMS: atom_id res chain seq x y z
N MET A 1 -1.90 -21.87 -0.83
CA MET A 1 -2.73 -20.66 -1.00
C MET A 1 -1.88 -19.65 -1.77
N LYS A 2 -2.46 -18.83 -2.65
CA LYS A 2 -1.68 -17.88 -3.46
C LYS A 2 -1.69 -16.52 -2.79
N HIS A 3 -0.56 -15.84 -2.79
CA HIS A 3 -0.40 -14.54 -2.13
C HIS A 3 -0.12 -13.48 -3.19
N LEU A 4 -0.91 -12.41 -3.23
CA LEU A 4 -0.62 -11.22 -4.03
C LEU A 4 -0.24 -10.07 -3.08
N ILE A 5 1.01 -9.65 -3.16
CA ILE A 5 1.61 -8.61 -2.32
C ILE A 5 1.72 -7.33 -3.15
N VAL A 6 1.07 -6.28 -2.68
CA VAL A 6 1.13 -4.94 -3.28
C VAL A 6 2.00 -4.06 -2.39
N VAL A 7 3.14 -3.63 -2.92
CA VAL A 7 4.14 -2.80 -2.24
C VAL A 7 4.08 -1.39 -2.82
N GLY A 8 3.74 -0.40 -1.98
CA GLY A 8 3.52 0.96 -2.48
C GLY A 8 3.17 1.97 -1.40
N ALA A 9 2.95 3.22 -1.79
CA ALA A 9 2.51 4.27 -0.89
C ALA A 9 0.98 4.34 -0.85
N CYS A 10 0.38 4.29 0.34
CA CYS A 10 -1.08 4.31 0.49
C CYS A 10 -1.58 5.73 0.77
N TYR A 11 -2.26 6.34 -0.21
CA TYR A 11 -2.85 7.68 -0.08
C TYR A 11 -4.34 7.61 0.28
N LEU A 12 -4.77 8.48 1.19
CA LEU A 12 -6.16 8.59 1.64
C LEU A 12 -7.16 8.93 0.52
N ASP A 13 -6.73 9.69 -0.49
CA ASP A 13 -7.59 10.16 -1.57
C ASP A 13 -7.65 9.17 -2.75
N THR A 14 -6.82 8.12 -2.74
CA THR A 14 -6.90 7.09 -3.77
C THR A 14 -8.15 6.27 -3.53
N ILE A 15 -9.05 6.27 -4.51
CA ILE A 15 -10.16 5.33 -4.63
C ILE A 15 -9.56 3.93 -4.90
N LEU A 16 -8.88 3.36 -3.90
CA LEU A 16 -8.23 2.04 -3.98
C LEU A 16 -9.27 0.93 -4.09
N LYS A 17 -10.48 1.17 -3.57
CA LYS A 17 -11.60 0.24 -3.65
C LYS A 17 -11.89 -0.18 -5.10
N ASN A 18 -12.03 0.76 -6.04
CA ASN A 18 -12.44 0.41 -7.40
C ASN A 18 -11.34 -0.30 -8.20
N VAL A 19 -10.07 0.07 -8.04
CA VAL A 19 -8.97 -0.56 -8.79
C VAL A 19 -8.69 -1.96 -8.25
N LEU A 20 -8.71 -2.12 -6.92
CA LEU A 20 -8.47 -3.41 -6.30
C LEU A 20 -9.66 -4.36 -6.53
N GLU A 21 -10.91 -3.91 -6.40
CA GLU A 21 -12.10 -4.72 -6.72
C GLU A 21 -12.12 -5.15 -8.21
N GLN A 22 -11.67 -4.31 -9.15
CA GLN A 22 -11.56 -4.66 -10.57
C GLN A 22 -10.47 -5.70 -10.85
N LEU A 23 -9.38 -5.71 -10.09
CA LEU A 23 -8.33 -6.74 -10.18
C LEU A 23 -8.76 -8.08 -9.56
N LEU A 24 -9.82 -8.09 -8.73
CA LEU A 24 -10.19 -9.21 -7.86
C LEU A 24 -11.49 -9.91 -8.21
N ALA A 25 -12.22 -9.45 -9.23
CA ALA A 25 -13.56 -9.93 -9.57
C ALA A 25 -13.67 -11.45 -9.86
N ASP A 26 -12.56 -12.19 -9.95
CA ASP A 26 -12.53 -13.61 -10.30
C ASP A 26 -11.62 -14.50 -9.41
N HIS A 27 -11.15 -14.01 -8.25
CA HIS A 27 -10.10 -14.69 -7.48
C HIS A 27 -10.39 -14.92 -5.99
N ASP A 28 -11.37 -15.77 -5.68
CA ASP A 28 -11.70 -16.22 -4.31
C ASP A 28 -10.57 -17.02 -3.60
N ALA A 29 -9.50 -17.39 -4.32
CA ALA A 29 -8.40 -18.21 -3.80
C ALA A 29 -7.09 -17.44 -3.50
N ILE A 30 -7.09 -16.11 -3.65
CA ILE A 30 -5.90 -15.28 -3.47
C ILE A 30 -6.01 -14.49 -2.15
N GLN A 31 -5.00 -14.63 -1.30
CA GLN A 31 -4.82 -13.75 -0.14
C GLN A 31 -4.07 -12.49 -0.57
N LEU A 32 -4.63 -11.33 -0.26
CA LEU A 32 -4.03 -10.05 -0.61
C LEU A 32 -3.29 -9.49 0.59
N HIS A 33 -2.13 -8.90 0.32
CA HIS A 33 -1.29 -8.25 1.31
C HIS A 33 -0.98 -6.84 0.83
N LEU A 34 -1.28 -5.84 1.67
CA LEU A 34 -0.79 -4.49 1.46
C LEU A 34 0.48 -4.29 2.28
N VAL A 35 1.55 -3.86 1.61
CA VAL A 35 2.81 -3.50 2.24
C VAL A 35 3.06 -2.02 1.96
N SER A 36 2.77 -1.19 2.96
CA SER A 36 2.85 0.26 2.83
C SER A 36 3.30 0.91 4.13
N PRO A 37 4.07 2.01 4.09
CA PRO A 37 4.22 2.89 5.23
C PRO A 37 2.86 3.49 5.61
N LEU A 38 2.43 3.25 6.84
CA LEU A 38 1.22 3.84 7.43
C LEU A 38 1.61 4.65 8.66
N PRO A 39 0.78 5.63 9.08
CA PRO A 39 0.93 6.26 10.39
C PRO A 39 0.75 5.23 11.51
N SER A 40 0.95 5.62 12.78
CA SER A 40 0.74 4.71 13.93
C SER A 40 -0.52 3.86 13.77
N ALA A 41 -0.43 2.58 14.13
CA ALA A 41 -1.56 1.64 14.06
C ALA A 41 -2.78 2.14 14.85
N SER A 42 -2.53 2.95 15.88
CA SER A 42 -3.55 3.56 16.74
C SER A 42 -4.13 4.89 16.21
N SER A 43 -3.63 5.41 15.09
CA SER A 43 -4.06 6.70 14.54
C SER A 43 -5.44 6.63 13.88
N SER A 44 -6.14 7.76 13.83
CA SER A 44 -7.39 7.88 13.08
C SER A 44 -7.18 7.76 11.57
N ALA A 45 -6.02 8.19 11.06
CA ALA A 45 -5.68 8.10 9.65
C ALA A 45 -5.54 6.63 9.20
N THR A 46 -4.82 5.81 9.97
CA THR A 46 -4.71 4.36 9.72
C THR A 46 -6.07 3.68 9.77
N ARG A 47 -6.90 3.98 10.78
CA ARG A 47 -8.28 3.44 10.84
C ARG A 47 -9.09 3.83 9.60
N ARG A 48 -8.96 5.06 9.12
CA ARG A 48 -9.65 5.53 7.91
C ARG A 48 -9.20 4.76 6.68
N VAL A 49 -7.88 4.59 6.49
CA VAL A 49 -7.31 3.78 5.41
C VAL A 49 -7.88 2.36 5.43
N VAL A 50 -7.76 1.65 6.55
CA VAL A 50 -8.25 0.27 6.66
C VAL A 50 -9.77 0.20 6.40
N SER A 51 -10.54 1.14 6.94
CA SER A 51 -11.99 1.17 6.74
C SER A 51 -12.44 1.46 5.30
N SER A 52 -11.61 2.13 4.49
CA SER A 52 -11.96 2.53 3.12
C SER A 52 -12.04 1.32 2.17
N PHE A 53 -11.30 0.25 2.46
CA PHE A 53 -11.37 -1.02 1.74
C PHE A 53 -12.64 -1.83 2.08
N GLY A 54 -13.32 -1.48 3.17
CA GLY A 54 -14.58 -2.09 3.58
C GLY A 54 -14.40 -3.35 4.42
N SER A 55 -15.37 -3.63 5.29
CA SER A 55 -15.34 -4.75 6.25
C SER A 55 -15.40 -6.15 5.63
N GLN A 56 -15.45 -6.26 4.31
CA GLN A 56 -15.51 -7.52 3.56
C GLN A 56 -14.27 -7.72 2.66
N SER A 57 -13.29 -6.81 2.70
CA SER A 57 -12.07 -6.94 1.91
C SER A 57 -11.19 -8.07 2.45
N ASN A 58 -10.71 -8.95 1.58
CA ASN A 58 -9.74 -9.99 1.93
C ASN A 58 -8.29 -9.48 1.98
N ILE A 59 -8.09 -8.22 2.38
CA ILE A 59 -6.78 -7.57 2.41
C ILE A 59 -6.19 -7.71 3.80
N ASP A 60 -4.99 -8.26 3.87
CA ASP A 60 -4.18 -8.30 5.06
C ASP A 60 -3.26 -7.07 5.12
N PHE A 61 -3.28 -6.40 6.27
CA PHE A 61 -2.48 -5.21 6.59
C PHE A 61 -1.38 -5.53 7.63
N SER A 62 -1.21 -6.81 7.99
CA SER A 62 -0.24 -7.27 8.99
C SER A 62 1.21 -6.94 8.62
N HIS A 63 1.50 -6.80 7.32
CA HIS A 63 2.82 -6.44 6.79
C HIS A 63 2.98 -4.93 6.50
N CYS A 64 2.04 -4.07 6.89
CA CYS A 64 2.23 -2.63 6.81
C CYS A 64 3.26 -2.13 7.83
N ILE A 65 3.97 -1.05 7.49
CA ILE A 65 5.04 -0.47 8.31
C ILE A 65 4.46 0.73 9.06
N TYR A 66 4.21 0.57 10.36
CA TYR A 66 3.59 1.59 11.18
C TYR A 66 4.64 2.58 11.72
N ARG A 67 4.52 3.84 11.28
CA ARG A 67 5.34 4.97 11.72
C ARG A 67 4.73 5.55 12.98
N GLU A 68 5.14 5.03 14.15
CA GLU A 68 4.49 5.32 15.43
C GLU A 68 4.45 6.80 15.84
N VAL A 69 5.40 7.61 15.35
CA VAL A 69 5.45 9.06 15.63
C VAL A 69 4.47 9.84 14.72
N SER A 70 4.06 9.26 13.59
CA SER A 70 3.20 9.90 12.61
C SER A 70 1.73 9.59 12.88
N THR A 71 0.88 10.60 12.77
CA THR A 71 -0.58 10.48 12.93
C THR A 71 -1.35 10.75 11.65
N GLU A 72 -0.73 11.42 10.69
CA GLU A 72 -1.28 11.77 9.38
C GLU A 72 -0.81 10.81 8.31
N ALA A 73 -1.75 10.32 7.49
CA ALA A 73 -1.44 9.47 6.34
C ALA A 73 -1.05 10.31 5.12
N ALA A 74 -0.40 9.66 4.16
CA ALA A 74 -0.20 10.25 2.85
C ALA A 74 -1.55 10.64 2.24
N SER A 75 -1.63 11.82 1.64
CA SER A 75 -2.85 12.38 1.04
C SER A 75 -2.57 13.04 -0.30
N SER A 76 -3.59 13.16 -1.14
CA SER A 76 -3.53 13.76 -2.47
C SER A 76 -4.76 14.61 -2.74
N TYR A 77 -4.58 15.92 -2.78
CA TYR A 77 -5.67 16.86 -3.04
C TYR A 77 -5.85 17.05 -4.54
N ILE A 78 -7.07 16.82 -5.03
CA ILE A 78 -7.44 17.10 -6.42
C ILE A 78 -8.16 18.45 -6.46
N ILE A 79 -7.44 19.48 -6.90
CA ILE A 79 -8.00 20.82 -7.08
C ILE A 79 -8.49 20.93 -8.53
N ARG A 80 -9.79 21.14 -8.71
CA ARG A 80 -10.40 21.27 -10.04
C ARG A 80 -10.77 22.72 -10.32
N SER A 81 -10.31 23.23 -11.46
CA SER A 81 -10.80 24.50 -12.00
C SER A 81 -12.12 24.26 -12.73
N GLU A 82 -13.17 24.98 -12.34
CA GLU A 82 -14.47 24.91 -13.06
C GLU A 82 -14.41 25.64 -14.40
N GLU A 83 -13.62 26.71 -14.49
CA GLU A 83 -13.50 27.54 -15.69
C GLU A 83 -12.72 26.84 -16.81
N SER A 84 -11.56 26.25 -16.48
CA SER A 84 -10.69 25.61 -17.47
C SER A 84 -10.86 24.09 -17.55
N GLY A 85 -11.58 23.48 -16.59
CA GLY A 85 -11.72 22.03 -16.47
C GLY A 85 -10.45 21.31 -16.03
N SER A 86 -9.35 22.04 -15.74
CA SER A 86 -8.09 21.44 -15.31
C SER A 86 -8.18 20.79 -13.93
N ARG A 87 -7.31 19.81 -13.70
CA ARG A 87 -7.13 19.14 -12.41
C ARG A 87 -5.67 19.26 -12.00
N THR A 88 -5.44 19.77 -10.81
CA THR A 88 -4.12 19.80 -10.17
C THR A 88 -4.13 18.78 -9.05
N LEU A 89 -3.18 17.84 -9.10
CA LEU A 89 -2.97 16.86 -8.03
C LEU A 89 -1.82 17.37 -7.16
N VAL A 90 -2.12 17.63 -5.88
CA VAL A 90 -1.14 18.03 -4.88
C VAL A 90 -0.96 16.88 -3.92
N ASN A 91 0.20 16.23 -4.00
CA ASN A 91 0.56 15.13 -3.12
C ASN A 91 1.22 15.67 -1.84
N TYR A 92 0.79 15.16 -0.69
CA TYR A 92 1.44 15.39 0.59
C TYR A 92 1.70 14.04 1.26
N ASN A 93 2.98 13.73 1.44
CA ASN A 93 3.43 12.54 2.15
C ASN A 93 4.64 12.90 3.02
N ASP A 94 4.44 12.88 4.33
CA ASP A 94 5.50 13.11 5.33
C ASP A 94 5.85 11.80 6.09
N LEU A 95 5.34 10.66 5.60
CA LEU A 95 5.73 9.37 6.14
C LEU A 95 7.12 8.99 5.62
N PRO A 96 8.04 8.57 6.50
CA PRO A 96 9.31 8.03 6.06
C PRO A 96 9.09 6.85 5.10
N GLU A 97 9.83 6.87 3.98
CA GLU A 97 9.86 5.79 2.99
C GLU A 97 10.18 4.44 3.66
N MET A 98 9.74 3.35 3.03
CA MET A 98 10.14 2.00 3.41
C MET A 98 11.65 1.83 3.20
N THR A 99 12.33 1.23 4.17
CA THR A 99 13.76 0.91 4.03
C THR A 99 13.96 -0.46 3.41
N GLU A 100 15.14 -0.69 2.83
CA GLU A 100 15.55 -2.00 2.33
C GLU A 100 15.51 -3.09 3.43
N GLU A 101 15.88 -2.73 4.66
CA GLU A 101 15.84 -3.66 5.80
C GLU A 101 14.40 -4.07 6.16
N GLU A 102 13.49 -3.10 6.21
CA GLU A 102 12.06 -3.32 6.47
C GLU A 102 11.45 -4.23 5.40
N PHE A 103 11.72 -3.91 4.13
CA PHE A 103 11.29 -4.74 3.01
C PHE A 103 11.85 -6.17 3.11
N GLY A 104 13.16 -6.31 3.37
CA GLY A 104 13.80 -7.61 3.46
C GLY A 104 13.24 -8.48 4.59
N ASN A 105 12.88 -7.87 5.74
CA ASN A 105 12.23 -8.58 6.84
C ASN A 105 10.84 -9.10 6.45
N ILE A 106 10.08 -8.30 5.69
CA ILE A 106 8.76 -8.69 5.19
C ILE A 106 8.89 -9.80 4.15
N ALA A 107 9.78 -9.68 3.18
CA ALA A 107 10.02 -10.69 2.16
C ALA A 107 10.37 -12.05 2.79
N ARG A 108 11.24 -12.07 3.80
CA ARG A 108 11.62 -13.29 4.54
C ARG A 108 10.52 -13.88 5.43
N SER A 109 9.44 -13.13 5.70
CA SER A 109 8.32 -13.63 6.49
C SER A 109 7.38 -14.54 5.70
N PHE A 110 7.44 -14.49 4.37
CA PHE A 110 6.75 -15.43 3.50
C PHE A 110 7.61 -16.69 3.33
N GLU A 111 6.98 -17.87 3.43
CA GLU A 111 7.70 -19.14 3.35
C GLU A 111 8.10 -19.45 1.89
N PRO A 112 9.27 -20.06 1.63
CA PRO A 112 9.73 -20.33 0.27
C PRO A 112 8.84 -21.26 -0.56
N ASP A 113 7.97 -22.03 0.08
CA ASP A 113 7.01 -22.93 -0.56
C ASP A 113 5.65 -22.26 -0.87
N GLN A 114 5.47 -21.00 -0.46
CA GLN A 114 4.28 -20.20 -0.78
C GLN A 114 4.40 -19.60 -2.19
N GLU A 115 3.31 -19.67 -2.95
CA GLU A 115 3.22 -19.03 -4.26
C GLU A 115 2.92 -17.54 -4.07
N THR A 116 3.97 -16.70 -4.12
CA THR A 116 3.87 -15.24 -3.94
C THR A 116 4.05 -14.48 -5.25
N TRP A 117 3.17 -13.51 -5.51
CA TRP A 117 3.32 -12.51 -6.57
C TRP A 117 3.49 -11.12 -5.98
N TRP A 118 4.50 -10.40 -6.45
CA TRP A 118 4.86 -9.08 -5.92
C TRP A 118 4.60 -8.00 -6.96
N HIS A 119 3.78 -7.01 -6.62
CA HIS A 119 3.53 -5.81 -7.41
C HIS A 119 4.15 -4.61 -6.71
N PHE A 120 5.05 -3.90 -7.41
CA PHE A 120 5.74 -2.72 -6.88
C PHE A 120 5.24 -1.44 -7.56
N GLU A 121 4.80 -0.49 -6.75
CA GLU A 121 4.55 0.87 -7.21
C GLU A 121 5.88 1.64 -7.36
N VAL A 122 6.04 2.35 -8.48
CA VAL A 122 7.25 3.13 -8.76
C VAL A 122 7.38 4.28 -7.76
N GLY A 123 8.53 4.37 -7.08
CA GLY A 123 8.85 5.47 -6.17
C GLY A 123 8.58 5.21 -4.69
N SER A 124 8.06 4.03 -4.32
CA SER A 124 7.78 3.70 -2.91
C SER A 124 9.03 3.33 -2.08
N MET A 125 10.17 3.07 -2.74
CA MET A 125 11.41 2.69 -2.09
C MET A 125 12.61 3.16 -2.91
N SER A 126 13.60 3.73 -2.23
CA SER A 126 14.94 3.93 -2.76
C SER A 126 15.62 2.56 -2.93
N GLY A 127 15.71 2.03 -4.16
CA GLY A 127 16.43 0.78 -4.43
C GLY A 127 15.58 -0.36 -5.02
N HIS A 128 14.80 -0.12 -6.07
CA HIS A 128 14.01 -1.17 -6.76
C HIS A 128 14.84 -2.40 -7.19
N ARG A 129 16.15 -2.22 -7.40
CA ARG A 129 17.07 -3.33 -7.69
C ARG A 129 17.26 -4.27 -6.48
N PHE A 130 17.32 -3.73 -5.26
CA PHE A 130 17.42 -4.51 -4.03
C PHE A 130 16.20 -5.42 -3.84
N CYS A 131 15.00 -4.95 -4.21
CA CYS A 131 13.79 -5.78 -4.16
C CYS A 131 13.93 -7.07 -4.96
N LEU A 132 14.43 -6.96 -6.20
CA LEU A 132 14.59 -8.10 -7.09
C LEU A 132 15.64 -9.08 -6.54
N GLU A 133 16.78 -8.56 -6.06
CA GLU A 133 17.85 -9.38 -5.47
C GLU A 133 17.43 -10.06 -4.15
N THR A 134 16.43 -9.53 -3.45
CA THR A 134 15.91 -10.10 -2.19
C THR A 134 14.88 -11.22 -2.43
N LEU A 135 14.22 -11.21 -3.59
CA LEU A 135 13.19 -12.20 -3.96
C LEU A 135 13.74 -13.37 -4.77
N ASP A 136 14.98 -13.28 -5.27
CA ASP A 136 15.74 -14.36 -5.93
C ASP A 136 16.42 -15.30 -4.92
#